data_AF-A0A847AK79-F1
#
_entry.id   AF-A0A847AK79-F1
#
_cell.length_a   1.000
_cell.length_b   1.000
_cell.length_c   1.000
_cell.angle_alpha   90.00
_cell.angle_beta   90.00
_cell.angle_gamma   90.00
#
_symmetry.space_group_name_H-M   'P 1'
#
loop_
_entity.id
_entity.type
_entity.pdbx_description
1 polymer ?
#
loop_
_entity_poly.entity_id
_entity_poly.type
_entity_poly.pdbx_seq_one_letter_code
_entity_poly.pdbx_strand_id
1 'polypeptide(L)'
;MKPITRQKLNIIIDIIMFLVMGALAAIGFIIRYILIPGSERWEKYGRNVDLTCWGMDRHEWGLIHLVLGILLIVLLILHIIFHWTMIVNYFKRLLPNPIWRYIVVGGIIILTCIFAASPFLMLPEIGAPIRGQSESFRQIHSEEIFTFQNETAEIEGQFDSIEPITGSGELHEKDKKKKDTREKEARVLDIKGYNTIGELAGMYDISAAEMKKRLKIPLTVSDNEQLGRIRRIYGFTMREVEDCILALKDKSK
;
A
#
# COMPACT_ATOMS: atom_id res chain seq x y z
N MET A 1 -52.19 -13.56 9.49
CA MET A 1 -50.87 -14.23 9.55
C MET A 1 -50.73 -14.93 10.89
N LYS A 2 -50.30 -16.21 10.95
CA LYS A 2 -50.09 -16.92 12.23
C LYS A 2 -48.92 -16.27 12.98
N PRO A 3 -49.02 -16.02 14.29
CA PRO A 3 -47.92 -15.44 15.06
C PRO A 3 -46.73 -16.41 15.08
N ILE A 4 -45.53 -15.89 14.81
CA ILE A 4 -44.29 -16.67 14.89
C ILE A 4 -44.01 -16.97 16.36
N THR A 5 -43.86 -18.25 16.70
CA THR A 5 -43.51 -18.67 18.06
C THR A 5 -42.02 -18.41 18.31
N ARG A 6 -41.65 -18.08 19.56
CA ARG A 6 -40.25 -17.80 19.94
C ARG A 6 -39.28 -18.92 19.51
N GLN A 7 -39.69 -20.18 19.65
CA GLN A 7 -38.89 -21.33 19.21
C GLN A 7 -38.59 -21.33 17.71
N LYS A 8 -39.56 -20.95 16.86
CA LYS A 8 -39.35 -20.84 15.42
C LYS A 8 -38.35 -19.73 15.09
N LEU A 9 -38.45 -18.59 15.78
CA LEU A 9 -37.53 -17.48 15.59
C LEU A 9 -36.09 -17.86 15.99
N ASN A 10 -35.92 -18.54 17.11
CA ASN A 10 -34.61 -19.04 17.57
C ASN A 10 -33.96 -19.96 16.51
N ILE A 11 -34.70 -20.95 16.01
CA ILE A 11 -34.19 -21.89 14.99
C ILE A 11 -33.85 -21.16 13.69
N ILE A 12 -34.68 -20.20 13.25
CA ILE A 12 -34.41 -19.41 12.04
C ILE A 12 -33.09 -18.65 12.17
N ILE A 13 -32.85 -18.00 13.31
CA ILE A 13 -31.61 -17.25 13.54
C ILE A 13 -30.40 -18.17 13.54
N ASP A 14 -30.52 -19.35 14.15
CA ASP A 14 -29.43 -20.33 14.18
C ASP A 14 -29.08 -20.83 12.76
N ILE A 15 -30.10 -21.11 11.94
CA ILE A 15 -29.91 -21.51 10.53
C ILE A 15 -29.25 -20.39 9.72
N ILE A 16 -29.74 -19.15 9.85
CA ILE A 16 -29.14 -18.01 9.14
C ILE A 16 -27.70 -17.80 9.59
N MET A 17 -27.42 -17.85 10.90
CA MET A 17 -26.08 -17.70 11.45
C MET A 17 -25.14 -18.80 10.93
N PHE A 18 -25.60 -20.05 10.86
CA PHE A 18 -24.82 -21.16 10.30
C PHE A 18 -24.47 -20.93 8.82
N LEU A 19 -25.42 -20.48 8.02
CA LEU A 19 -25.18 -20.16 6.60
C LEU A 19 -24.19 -19.00 6.43
N VAL A 20 -24.34 -17.93 7.21
CA VAL A 20 -23.43 -16.78 7.19
C VAL A 20 -22.02 -17.19 7.60
N MET A 21 -21.88 -18.05 8.61
CA MET A 21 -20.59 -18.59 9.04
C MET A 21 -19.92 -19.44 7.96
N GLY A 22 -20.68 -20.30 7.28
CA GLY A 22 -20.19 -21.07 6.14
C GLY A 22 -19.72 -20.20 4.98
N ALA A 23 -20.49 -19.15 4.65
CA ALA A 23 -20.11 -18.18 3.61
C ALA A 23 -18.85 -17.40 3.98
N LEU A 24 -18.74 -16.93 5.23
CA LEU A 24 -17.56 -16.25 5.75
C LEU A 24 -16.31 -17.12 5.65
N ALA A 25 -16.40 -18.38 6.07
CA ALA A 25 -15.29 -19.32 5.97
C ALA A 25 -14.88 -19.52 4.51
N ALA A 26 -15.84 -19.81 3.61
CA ALA A 26 -15.57 -20.00 2.19
C ALA A 26 -14.87 -18.79 1.56
N ILE A 27 -15.33 -17.56 1.85
CA ILE A 27 -14.71 -16.33 1.35
C ILE A 27 -13.31 -16.15 1.94
N GLY A 28 -13.12 -16.45 3.24
CA GLY A 28 -11.79 -16.42 3.86
C GLY A 28 -10.80 -17.37 3.16
N PHE A 29 -11.27 -18.57 2.79
CA PHE A 29 -10.49 -19.51 1.98
C PHE A 29 -10.17 -18.95 0.58
N ILE A 30 -11.14 -18.34 -0.10
CA ILE A 30 -10.91 -17.71 -1.41
C ILE A 30 -9.84 -16.61 -1.29
N ILE A 31 -9.94 -15.74 -0.30
CA ILE A 31 -8.99 -14.63 -0.10
C ILE A 31 -7.59 -15.15 0.25
N ARG A 32 -7.48 -16.21 1.06
CA ARG A 32 -6.18 -16.73 1.48
C ARG A 32 -5.49 -17.58 0.41
N TYR A 33 -6.23 -18.42 -0.31
CA TYR A 33 -5.64 -19.44 -1.18
C TYR A 33 -5.79 -19.15 -2.67
N ILE A 34 -6.83 -18.43 -3.10
CA ILE A 34 -7.05 -18.09 -4.51
C ILE A 34 -6.50 -16.69 -4.80
N LEU A 35 -6.84 -15.71 -3.97
CA LEU A 35 -6.43 -14.30 -4.13
C LEU A 35 -5.15 -14.01 -3.34
N ILE A 36 -4.09 -14.71 -3.73
CA ILE A 36 -2.74 -14.69 -3.15
C ILE A 36 -2.22 -13.23 -3.02
N PRO A 37 -1.57 -12.85 -1.90
CA PRO A 37 -1.04 -11.50 -1.69
C PRO A 37 0.07 -11.15 -2.69
N GLY A 38 0.30 -9.86 -2.92
CA GLY A 38 1.24 -9.35 -3.94
C GLY A 38 2.66 -9.91 -3.87
N SER A 39 3.18 -10.17 -2.67
CA SER A 39 4.50 -10.78 -2.47
C SER A 39 4.57 -12.21 -3.01
N GLU A 40 3.57 -13.03 -2.67
CA GLU A 40 3.46 -14.41 -3.12
C GLU A 40 3.08 -14.49 -4.63
N ARG A 41 2.42 -13.46 -5.19
CA ARG A 41 2.16 -13.36 -6.65
C ARG A 41 3.44 -13.29 -7.46
N TRP A 42 4.43 -12.54 -6.98
CA TRP A 42 5.71 -12.40 -7.66
C TRP A 42 6.48 -13.73 -7.69
N GLU A 43 6.51 -14.43 -6.56
CA GLU A 43 7.14 -15.75 -6.44
C GLU A 43 6.46 -16.78 -7.35
N LYS A 44 5.13 -16.78 -7.42
CA LYS A 44 4.36 -17.78 -8.18
C LYS A 44 4.32 -17.51 -9.70
N TYR A 45 4.22 -16.24 -10.12
CA TYR A 45 3.98 -15.87 -11.51
C TYR A 45 5.13 -15.07 -12.16
N GLY A 46 6.19 -14.74 -11.42
CA GLY A 46 7.35 -13.97 -11.89
C GLY A 46 7.04 -12.50 -12.22
N ARG A 47 5.80 -12.07 -12.04
CA ARG A 47 5.32 -10.71 -12.32
C ARG A 47 4.11 -10.40 -11.45
N ASN A 48 3.83 -9.12 -11.24
CA ASN A 48 2.64 -8.70 -10.51
C ASN A 48 1.41 -8.82 -11.41
N VAL A 49 0.63 -9.89 -11.24
CA VAL A 49 -0.61 -10.15 -12.00
C VAL A 49 -1.84 -9.92 -11.14
N ASP A 50 -2.85 -9.22 -11.63
CA ASP A 50 -4.10 -9.08 -10.90
C ASP A 50 -4.88 -10.39 -10.92
N LEU A 51 -5.13 -10.92 -9.72
CA LEU A 51 -5.94 -12.11 -9.52
C LEU A 51 -7.35 -11.63 -9.19
N THR A 52 -8.30 -12.04 -10.02
CA THR A 52 -9.72 -11.80 -9.80
C THR A 52 -10.44 -13.14 -9.66
N CYS A 53 -11.45 -13.17 -8.81
CA CYS A 53 -12.38 -14.28 -8.69
C CYS A 53 -13.78 -13.73 -8.90
N TRP A 54 -14.50 -14.26 -9.91
CA TRP A 54 -15.76 -13.71 -10.39
C TRP A 54 -15.70 -12.21 -10.73
N GLY A 55 -14.59 -11.78 -11.33
CA GLY A 55 -14.38 -10.38 -11.72
C GLY A 55 -14.05 -9.45 -10.55
N MET A 56 -14.03 -9.97 -9.31
CA MET A 56 -13.73 -9.19 -8.11
C MET A 56 -12.32 -9.45 -7.60
N ASP A 57 -11.65 -8.40 -7.12
CA ASP A 57 -10.29 -8.50 -6.60
C ASP A 57 -10.25 -8.89 -5.10
N ARG A 58 -9.05 -9.04 -4.55
CA ARG A 58 -8.85 -9.36 -3.13
C ARG A 58 -9.47 -8.33 -2.18
N HIS A 59 -9.46 -7.06 -2.55
CA HIS A 59 -9.97 -5.98 -1.69
C HIS A 59 -11.49 -6.03 -1.63
N GLU A 60 -12.15 -6.25 -2.76
CA GLU A 60 -13.61 -6.35 -2.84
C GLU A 60 -14.13 -7.60 -2.13
N TRP A 61 -13.49 -8.76 -2.31
CA TRP A 61 -13.79 -9.95 -1.50
C TRP A 61 -13.56 -9.70 -0.02
N GLY A 62 -12.50 -8.95 0.33
CA GLY A 62 -12.23 -8.50 1.69
C GLY A 62 -13.35 -7.61 2.26
N LEU A 63 -13.94 -6.73 1.45
CA LEU A 63 -15.08 -5.92 1.84
C LEU A 63 -16.32 -6.78 2.13
N ILE A 64 -16.65 -7.73 1.24
CA ILE A 64 -17.76 -8.67 1.46
C ILE A 64 -17.53 -9.48 2.74
N HIS A 65 -16.31 -9.99 2.93
CA HIS A 65 -15.94 -10.74 4.14
C HIS A 65 -16.15 -9.88 5.40
N LEU A 66 -15.73 -8.61 5.38
CA LEU A 66 -15.92 -7.70 6.50
C LEU A 66 -17.40 -7.46 6.80
N VAL A 67 -18.22 -7.17 5.78
CA VAL A 67 -19.66 -6.92 5.95
C VAL A 67 -20.37 -8.14 6.51
N LEU A 68 -20.07 -9.34 6.00
CA LEU A 68 -20.60 -10.59 6.55
C LEU A 68 -20.11 -10.82 7.99
N GLY A 69 -18.89 -10.43 8.32
CA GLY A 69 -18.34 -10.53 9.68
C GLY A 69 -19.13 -9.66 10.66
N ILE A 70 -19.44 -8.42 10.29
CA ILE A 70 -20.28 -7.53 11.09
C ILE A 70 -21.70 -8.12 11.24
N LEU A 71 -22.28 -8.64 10.16
CA LEU A 71 -23.57 -9.32 10.20
C LEU A 71 -23.55 -10.53 11.15
N LEU A 72 -22.48 -11.34 11.12
CA LEU A 72 -22.30 -12.49 12.01
C LEU A 72 -22.25 -12.05 13.48
N ILE A 73 -21.57 -10.94 13.80
CA ILE A 73 -21.53 -10.40 15.18
C ILE A 73 -22.93 -9.99 15.64
N VAL A 74 -23.70 -9.30 14.79
CA VAL A 74 -25.09 -8.92 15.11
C VAL A 74 -25.96 -10.15 15.34
N LEU A 75 -25.87 -11.16 14.46
CA LEU A 75 -26.59 -12.42 14.61
C LEU A 75 -26.16 -13.19 15.87
N LEU A 76 -24.88 -13.17 16.22
CA LEU A 76 -24.35 -13.81 17.43
C LEU A 76 -24.91 -13.16 18.70
N ILE A 77 -24.98 -11.82 18.75
CA ILE A 77 -25.60 -11.11 19.88
C ILE A 77 -27.07 -11.52 19.99
N LEU A 78 -27.80 -11.53 18.86
CA LEU A 78 -29.20 -11.92 18.83
C LEU A 78 -29.41 -13.37 19.28
N HIS A 79 -28.56 -14.29 18.81
CA HIS A 79 -28.52 -15.68 19.23
C HIS A 79 -28.37 -15.80 20.76
N ILE A 80 -27.41 -15.10 21.37
CA ILE A 80 -27.20 -15.14 22.82
C ILE A 80 -28.44 -14.62 23.57
N ILE A 81 -29.04 -13.51 23.14
CA ILE A 81 -30.23 -12.93 23.77
C ILE A 81 -31.41 -13.92 23.70
N PHE A 82 -31.63 -14.54 22.55
CA PHE A 82 -32.77 -15.44 22.33
C PHE A 82 -32.60 -16.81 22.97
N HIS A 83 -31.37 -17.25 23.19
CA HIS A 83 -31.04 -18.52 23.86
C HIS A 83 -30.69 -18.34 25.33
N TRP A 84 -30.75 -17.13 25.89
CA TRP A 84 -30.28 -16.80 27.25
C TRP A 84 -30.79 -17.75 28.34
N THR A 85 -32.08 -18.09 28.34
CA THR A 85 -32.66 -19.01 29.34
C THR A 85 -32.06 -20.41 29.24
N MET A 86 -31.83 -20.91 28.02
CA MET A 86 -31.18 -22.20 27.81
C MET A 86 -29.72 -22.15 28.26
N ILE A 87 -28.99 -21.08 27.91
CA ILE A 87 -27.59 -20.88 28.33
C ILE A 87 -27.48 -20.94 29.87
N VAL A 88 -28.32 -20.19 30.59
CA VAL A 88 -28.31 -20.20 32.06
C VAL A 88 -28.62 -21.59 32.62
N ASN A 89 -29.58 -22.31 32.04
CA ASN A 89 -29.93 -23.67 32.48
C ASN A 89 -28.82 -24.69 32.21
N TYR A 90 -28.17 -24.61 31.04
CA TYR A 90 -27.00 -25.43 30.73
C TYR A 90 -25.84 -25.13 31.67
N PHE A 91 -25.56 -23.85 31.94
CA PHE A 91 -24.50 -23.44 32.84
C PHE A 91 -24.75 -23.90 34.27
N LYS A 92 -26.01 -23.83 34.73
CA LYS A 92 -26.42 -24.36 36.04
C LYS A 92 -26.22 -25.88 36.15
N ARG A 93 -26.49 -26.61 35.06
CA ARG A 93 -26.32 -28.06 34.98
C ARG A 93 -24.85 -28.48 34.91
N LEU A 94 -24.03 -27.75 34.15
CA LEU A 94 -22.61 -28.05 33.96
C LEU A 94 -21.78 -27.73 35.21
N LEU A 95 -22.11 -26.62 35.89
CA LEU A 95 -21.45 -26.20 37.12
C LEU A 95 -22.49 -26.11 38.23
N PRO A 96 -22.72 -27.16 39.03
CA PRO A 96 -23.73 -27.14 40.09
C PRO A 96 -23.40 -26.14 41.21
N ASN A 97 -22.11 -25.97 41.53
CA ASN A 97 -21.64 -25.12 42.62
C ASN A 97 -21.61 -23.63 42.21
N PRO A 98 -22.27 -22.72 42.96
CA PRO A 98 -22.35 -21.30 42.61
C PRO A 98 -20.99 -20.58 42.61
N ILE A 99 -20.02 -20.98 43.46
CA ILE A 99 -18.70 -20.33 43.53
C ILE A 99 -17.94 -20.50 42.22
N TRP A 100 -17.90 -21.72 41.69
CA TRP A 100 -17.25 -22.03 40.42
C TRP A 100 -17.88 -21.29 39.23
N ARG A 101 -19.20 -21.02 39.27
CA ARG A 101 -19.86 -20.22 38.24
C ARG A 101 -19.29 -18.81 38.18
N TYR A 102 -19.16 -18.14 39.33
CA TYR A 102 -18.61 -16.78 39.38
C TYR A 102 -17.13 -16.73 38.98
N ILE A 103 -16.33 -17.71 39.40
CA ILE A 103 -14.91 -17.81 39.01
C ILE A 103 -14.80 -17.95 37.49
N VAL A 104 -15.56 -18.86 36.86
CA VAL A 104 -15.51 -19.10 35.42
C VAL A 104 -15.99 -17.88 34.63
N VAL A 105 -17.11 -17.26 35.02
CA VAL A 105 -17.62 -16.05 34.36
C VAL A 105 -16.61 -14.90 34.49
N GLY A 106 -16.05 -14.69 35.69
CA GLY A 106 -15.00 -13.69 35.90
C GLY A 106 -13.78 -13.93 35.03
N GLY A 107 -13.32 -15.19 34.94
CA GLY A 107 -12.20 -15.58 34.07
C GLY A 107 -12.46 -15.31 32.59
N ILE A 108 -13.66 -15.63 32.08
CA ILE A 108 -14.06 -15.35 30.69
C ILE A 108 -14.09 -13.84 30.42
N ILE A 109 -14.62 -13.05 31.35
CA ILE A 109 -14.65 -11.58 31.21
C ILE A 109 -13.24 -11.02 31.16
N ILE A 110 -12.36 -11.43 32.09
CA ILE A 110 -10.96 -10.98 32.11
C ILE A 110 -10.26 -11.35 30.81
N LEU A 111 -10.42 -12.60 30.34
CA LEU A 111 -9.81 -13.07 29.10
C LEU A 111 -10.30 -12.26 27.89
N THR A 112 -11.59 -11.96 27.83
CA THR A 112 -12.20 -11.15 26.78
C THR A 112 -11.66 -9.71 26.80
N CYS A 113 -11.51 -9.11 27.98
CA CYS A 113 -10.89 -7.79 28.14
C CYS A 113 -9.44 -7.78 27.67
N ILE A 114 -8.66 -8.84 27.97
CA ILE A 114 -7.27 -8.98 27.50
C ILE A 114 -7.23 -9.01 25.96
N PHE A 115 -8.07 -9.84 25.32
CA PHE A 115 -8.14 -9.90 23.85
C PHE A 115 -8.61 -8.58 23.23
N ALA A 116 -9.56 -7.87 23.86
CA ALA A 116 -10.01 -6.56 23.40
C ALA A 116 -8.94 -5.47 23.55
N ALA A 117 -8.07 -5.57 24.57
CA ALA A 117 -6.98 -4.63 24.80
C ALA A 117 -5.72 -4.94 23.95
N SER A 118 -5.54 -6.20 23.54
CA SER A 118 -4.40 -6.67 22.73
C SER A 118 -4.01 -5.76 21.55
N PRO A 119 -4.95 -5.28 20.69
CA PRO A 119 -4.60 -4.42 19.56
C PRO A 119 -3.92 -3.11 19.97
N PHE A 120 -4.24 -2.58 21.15
CA PHE A 120 -3.66 -1.33 21.66
C PHE A 120 -2.27 -1.54 22.28
N LEU A 121 -1.92 -2.78 22.61
CA LEU A 121 -0.61 -3.16 23.15
C LEU A 121 0.39 -3.52 22.05
N MET A 122 -0.07 -3.82 20.84
CA MET A 122 0.79 -4.17 19.72
C MET A 122 1.38 -2.90 19.06
N LEU A 123 2.66 -2.65 19.31
CA LEU A 123 3.42 -1.64 18.57
C LEU A 123 3.81 -2.19 17.19
N PRO A 124 3.67 -1.40 16.10
CA PRO A 124 4.07 -1.84 14.78
C PRO A 124 5.59 -2.01 14.72
N GLU A 125 6.05 -3.20 14.36
CA GLU A 125 7.47 -3.45 14.07
C GLU A 125 7.76 -3.02 12.63
N ILE A 126 8.71 -2.10 12.46
CA ILE A 126 9.15 -1.66 11.12
C ILE A 126 10.16 -2.69 10.61
N GLY A 127 9.66 -3.68 9.87
CA GLY A 127 10.50 -4.68 9.21
C GLY A 127 11.27 -4.12 8.02
N ALA A 128 12.35 -4.81 7.63
CA ALA A 128 13.07 -4.52 6.41
C ALA A 128 12.12 -4.57 5.18
N PRO A 129 12.30 -3.70 4.17
CA PRO A 129 11.44 -3.68 2.99
C PRO A 129 11.45 -5.06 2.33
N ILE A 130 10.24 -5.60 2.06
CA ILE A 130 10.08 -6.91 1.45
C ILE A 130 10.75 -6.90 0.08
N ARG A 131 11.79 -7.74 -0.03
CA ARG A 131 12.67 -7.92 -1.18
C ARG A 131 11.86 -8.52 -2.34
N GLY A 132 11.33 -7.66 -3.21
CA GLY A 132 10.52 -8.09 -4.35
C GLY A 132 9.93 -6.96 -5.19
N GLN A 133 9.84 -5.74 -4.66
CA GLN A 133 9.32 -4.60 -5.44
C GLN A 133 10.39 -3.79 -6.17
N SER A 134 11.65 -3.81 -5.70
CA SER A 134 12.72 -2.94 -6.24
C SER A 134 13.90 -3.67 -6.88
N GLU A 135 14.21 -4.92 -6.49
CA GLU A 135 15.43 -5.59 -6.99
C GLU A 135 15.28 -6.17 -8.40
N SER A 136 14.14 -6.77 -8.74
CA SER A 136 13.96 -7.38 -10.07
C SER A 136 13.87 -6.33 -11.19
N PHE A 137 13.25 -5.18 -10.93
CA PHE A 137 13.24 -4.07 -11.89
C PHE A 137 14.65 -3.48 -12.06
N ARG A 138 15.42 -3.39 -10.98
CA ARG A 138 16.78 -2.88 -11.02
C ARG A 138 17.73 -3.81 -11.79
N GLN A 139 17.52 -5.12 -11.75
CA GLN A 139 18.31 -6.09 -12.51
C GLN A 139 18.01 -6.05 -14.02
N ILE A 140 16.73 -6.06 -14.40
CA ILE A 140 16.31 -5.97 -15.81
C ILE A 140 16.74 -4.63 -16.43
N HIS A 141 16.54 -3.53 -15.70
CA HIS A 141 16.95 -2.21 -16.19
C HIS A 141 18.47 -2.03 -16.18
N SER A 142 19.20 -2.68 -15.27
CA SER A 142 20.67 -2.66 -15.30
C SER A 142 21.25 -3.41 -16.50
N GLU A 143 20.64 -4.53 -16.93
CA GLU A 143 21.05 -5.23 -18.15
C GLU A 143 20.71 -4.41 -19.40
N GLU A 144 19.52 -3.82 -19.48
CA GLU A 144 19.16 -2.93 -20.60
C GLU A 144 20.04 -1.68 -20.67
N ILE A 145 20.30 -1.00 -19.54
CA ILE A 145 21.19 0.16 -19.50
C ILE A 145 22.61 -0.23 -19.88
N PHE A 146 23.14 -1.35 -19.36
CA PHE A 146 24.50 -1.79 -19.66
C PHE A 146 24.66 -2.10 -21.16
N THR A 147 23.65 -2.73 -21.78
CA THR A 147 23.67 -3.04 -23.21
C THR A 147 23.62 -1.77 -24.06
N PHE A 148 22.76 -0.80 -23.70
CA PHE A 148 22.62 0.48 -24.41
C PHE A 148 23.86 1.36 -24.28
N GLN A 149 24.50 1.35 -23.10
CA GLN A 149 25.68 2.16 -22.82
C GLN A 149 26.91 1.63 -23.57
N ASN A 150 27.00 0.32 -23.76
CA ASN A 150 28.05 -0.33 -24.56
C ASN A 150 27.87 -0.03 -26.06
N GLU A 151 26.62 -0.04 -26.57
CA GLU A 151 26.30 0.38 -27.94
C GLU A 151 26.64 1.86 -28.19
N THR A 152 26.37 2.75 -27.22
CA THR A 152 26.73 4.17 -27.35
C THR A 152 28.24 4.43 -27.22
N ALA A 153 28.96 3.63 -26.43
CA ALA A 153 30.41 3.77 -26.28
C ALA A 153 31.17 3.34 -27.54
N GLU A 154 30.65 2.36 -28.29
CA GLU A 154 31.18 2.01 -29.62
C GLU A 154 30.97 3.14 -30.65
N ILE A 155 29.94 3.97 -30.46
CA ILE A 155 29.63 5.11 -31.34
C ILE A 155 30.47 6.36 -30.97
N GLU A 156 30.73 6.61 -29.68
CA GLU A 156 31.53 7.76 -29.22
C GLU A 156 33.05 7.58 -29.39
N GLY A 157 33.56 6.34 -29.47
CA GLY A 157 34.97 6.04 -29.72
C GLY A 157 35.51 6.54 -31.07
N GLN A 158 34.65 7.12 -31.92
CA GLN A 158 35.00 7.69 -33.20
C GLN A 158 35.12 9.23 -33.21
N PHE A 159 34.89 9.91 -32.08
CA PHE A 159 34.80 11.38 -32.04
C PHE A 159 35.58 12.06 -30.90
N ASP A 160 36.72 11.51 -30.49
CA ASP A 160 37.57 12.15 -29.46
C ASP A 160 38.77 12.87 -30.09
N SER A 161 38.58 14.14 -30.43
CA SER A 161 39.68 15.09 -30.60
C SER A 161 39.20 16.53 -30.41
N ILE A 162 39.07 16.98 -29.15
CA ILE A 162 39.26 18.39 -28.72
C ILE A 162 39.64 18.38 -27.22
N GLU A 163 40.75 19.05 -26.88
CA GLU A 163 41.29 19.19 -25.51
C GLU A 163 40.48 20.13 -24.60
N PRO A 164 40.57 19.97 -23.26
CA PRO A 164 39.90 20.85 -22.29
C PRO A 164 40.77 22.05 -21.88
N ILE A 165 40.18 23.26 -21.86
CA ILE A 165 40.80 24.46 -21.27
C ILE A 165 40.39 24.61 -19.81
N THR A 166 41.40 24.86 -18.98
CA THR A 166 41.43 25.06 -17.53
C THR A 166 40.85 26.41 -17.09
N GLY A 167 40.35 26.46 -15.85
CA GLY A 167 39.95 27.72 -15.20
C GLY A 167 39.31 27.50 -13.82
N SER A 168 40.15 27.38 -12.79
CA SER A 168 39.76 27.38 -11.38
C SER A 168 39.78 28.79 -10.79
N GLY A 169 38.73 29.19 -10.05
CA GLY A 169 38.81 30.33 -9.13
C GLY A 169 37.45 30.91 -8.70
N GLU A 170 37.22 30.93 -7.38
CA GLU A 170 36.32 31.85 -6.64
C GLU A 170 34.81 31.59 -6.61
N LEU A 171 34.34 30.68 -5.76
CA LEU A 171 32.94 30.69 -5.28
C LEU A 171 32.86 30.15 -3.85
N HIS A 172 33.09 30.99 -2.84
CA HIS A 172 32.88 30.60 -1.44
C HIS A 172 32.29 31.75 -0.61
N GLU A 173 31.22 32.38 -1.09
CA GLU A 173 30.38 33.27 -0.26
C GLU A 173 28.94 33.48 -0.78
N LYS A 174 28.64 33.13 -2.04
CA LYS A 174 27.29 33.25 -2.63
C LYS A 174 26.30 32.15 -2.21
N ASP A 175 26.76 31.04 -1.64
CA ASP A 175 25.92 29.85 -1.42
C ASP A 175 24.98 29.93 -0.22
N LYS A 176 25.30 30.69 0.83
CA LYS A 176 24.44 30.77 2.03
C LYS A 176 23.19 31.61 1.82
N LYS A 177 23.26 32.70 1.04
CA LYS A 177 22.10 33.58 0.78
C LYS A 177 21.14 32.98 -0.27
N LYS A 178 21.67 32.17 -1.20
CA LYS A 178 20.89 31.49 -2.24
C LYS A 178 20.12 30.29 -1.70
N LYS A 179 20.66 29.59 -0.69
CA LYS A 179 20.00 28.44 -0.06
C LYS A 179 18.72 28.81 0.72
N ASP A 180 18.75 29.92 1.46
CA ASP A 180 17.62 30.38 2.29
C ASP A 180 16.45 30.94 1.46
N THR A 181 16.75 31.44 0.25
CA THR A 181 15.72 31.88 -0.71
C THR A 181 15.09 30.69 -1.45
N ARG A 182 15.90 29.68 -1.80
CA ARG A 182 15.44 28.44 -2.45
C ARG A 182 14.49 27.61 -1.58
N GLU A 183 14.73 27.55 -0.26
CA GLU A 183 13.82 26.84 0.66
C GLU A 183 12.45 27.52 0.82
N LYS A 184 12.35 28.84 0.60
CA LYS A 184 11.06 29.57 0.63
C LYS A 184 10.27 29.42 -0.66
N GLU A 185 10.93 29.36 -1.82
CA GLU A 185 10.27 29.16 -3.12
C GLU A 185 9.80 27.71 -3.35
N ALA A 186 10.49 26.72 -2.78
CA ALA A 186 10.12 25.30 -2.88
C ALA A 186 8.72 25.00 -2.32
N ARG A 187 8.22 25.78 -1.34
CA ARG A 187 6.88 25.58 -0.76
C ARG A 187 5.72 26.06 -1.64
N VAL A 188 6.00 26.69 -2.78
CA VAL A 188 4.98 27.36 -3.62
C VAL A 188 4.64 26.57 -4.88
N LEU A 189 5.36 25.49 -5.20
CA LEU A 189 5.11 24.68 -6.40
C LEU A 189 4.02 23.63 -6.12
N ASP A 190 2.85 23.73 -6.77
CA ASP A 190 1.75 22.76 -6.66
C ASP A 190 2.04 21.50 -7.52
N ILE A 191 3.05 20.73 -7.13
CA ILE A 191 3.47 19.53 -7.87
C ILE A 191 2.83 18.30 -7.23
N LYS A 192 1.89 17.69 -7.97
CA LYS A 192 1.18 16.49 -7.54
C LYS A 192 1.66 15.27 -8.32
N GLY A 193 1.62 14.10 -7.68
CA GLY A 193 2.13 12.86 -8.26
C GLY A 193 1.39 12.38 -9.53
N TYR A 194 0.27 13.00 -9.90
CA TYR A 194 -0.44 12.71 -11.15
C TYR A 194 0.01 13.58 -12.33
N ASN A 195 0.81 14.63 -12.10
CA ASN A 195 1.33 15.47 -13.18
C ASN A 195 2.30 14.70 -14.07
N THR A 196 2.36 15.00 -15.35
CA THR A 196 3.34 14.42 -16.29
C THR A 196 4.60 15.29 -16.40
N ILE A 197 5.70 14.73 -16.89
CA ILE A 197 6.95 15.51 -17.12
C ILE A 197 6.71 16.61 -18.15
N GLY A 198 5.94 16.33 -19.20
CA GLY A 198 5.56 17.30 -20.23
C GLY A 198 4.68 18.43 -19.69
N GLU A 199 3.73 18.10 -18.82
CA GLU A 199 2.90 19.11 -18.13
C GLU A 199 3.74 20.01 -17.23
N LEU A 200 4.66 19.44 -16.44
CA LEU A 200 5.55 20.22 -15.56
C LEU A 200 6.53 21.07 -16.37
N ALA A 201 7.03 20.55 -17.48
CA ALA A 201 7.88 21.27 -18.42
C ALA A 201 7.16 22.50 -19.01
N GLY A 202 5.91 22.33 -19.46
CA GLY A 202 5.09 23.41 -19.99
C GLY A 202 4.64 24.43 -18.94
N MET A 203 4.27 23.98 -17.73
CA MET A 203 3.82 24.88 -16.66
C MET A 203 4.94 25.78 -16.11
N TYR A 204 6.19 25.30 -16.15
CA TYR A 204 7.33 26.00 -15.56
C TYR A 204 8.34 26.53 -16.59
N ASP A 205 8.01 26.48 -17.89
CA ASP A 205 8.82 26.97 -19.01
C ASP A 205 10.26 26.40 -19.03
N ILE A 206 10.36 25.07 -18.88
CA ILE A 206 11.62 24.33 -18.82
C ILE A 206 11.60 23.15 -19.79
N SER A 207 12.78 22.77 -20.31
CA SER A 207 12.89 21.65 -21.25
C SER A 207 12.68 20.30 -20.55
N ALA A 208 11.71 19.51 -21.05
CA ALA A 208 11.42 18.16 -20.57
C ALA A 208 12.64 17.23 -20.67
N ALA A 209 13.45 17.38 -21.72
CA ALA A 209 14.68 16.62 -21.93
C ALA A 209 15.73 16.93 -20.85
N GLU A 210 15.82 18.18 -20.42
CA GLU A 210 16.80 18.62 -19.43
C GLU A 210 16.38 18.23 -18.00
N MET A 211 15.06 18.22 -17.73
CA MET A 211 14.50 17.66 -16.51
C MET A 211 14.78 16.16 -16.40
N LYS A 212 14.56 15.40 -17.48
CA LYS A 212 14.86 13.96 -17.53
C LYS A 212 16.34 13.67 -17.29
N LYS A 213 17.23 14.38 -17.99
CA LYS A 213 18.69 14.24 -17.84
C LYS A 213 19.14 14.46 -16.39
N ARG A 214 18.60 15.48 -15.73
CA ARG A 214 19.00 15.86 -14.37
C ARG A 214 18.39 14.97 -13.29
N LEU A 215 17.19 14.45 -13.53
CA LEU A 215 16.56 13.42 -12.69
C LEU A 215 17.04 11.99 -13.00
N LYS A 216 18.04 11.83 -13.89
CA LYS A 216 18.59 10.54 -14.34
C LYS A 216 17.53 9.61 -14.92
N ILE A 217 16.51 10.19 -15.55
CA ILE A 217 15.46 9.48 -16.27
C ILE A 217 15.93 9.29 -17.71
N PRO A 218 15.84 8.09 -18.30
CA PRO A 218 16.14 7.86 -19.71
C PRO A 218 15.29 8.78 -20.61
N LEU A 219 15.91 9.36 -21.64
CA LEU A 219 15.22 10.23 -22.61
C LEU A 219 14.13 9.48 -23.40
N THR A 220 14.17 8.15 -23.39
CA THR A 220 13.21 7.23 -24.01
C THR A 220 11.86 7.17 -23.29
N VAL A 221 11.76 7.64 -22.04
CA VAL A 221 10.49 7.69 -21.30
C VAL A 221 9.58 8.74 -21.93
N SER A 222 8.31 8.42 -22.18
CA SER A 222 7.35 9.38 -22.74
C SER A 222 7.17 10.61 -21.84
N ASP A 223 7.09 11.80 -22.45
CA ASP A 223 6.79 13.05 -21.74
C ASP A 223 5.40 13.04 -21.07
N ASN A 224 4.51 12.15 -21.53
CA ASN A 224 3.14 12.00 -21.02
C ASN A 224 3.03 11.00 -19.87
N GLU A 225 4.14 10.44 -19.40
CA GLU A 225 4.13 9.49 -18.28
C GLU A 225 4.01 10.23 -16.93
N GLN A 226 3.21 9.69 -16.02
CA GLN A 226 2.93 10.34 -14.73
C GLN A 226 4.16 10.35 -13.82
N LEU A 227 4.47 11.51 -13.25
CA LEU A 227 5.61 11.72 -12.37
C LEU A 227 5.58 10.76 -11.17
N GLY A 228 4.41 10.42 -10.63
CA GLY A 228 4.28 9.45 -9.54
C GLY A 228 4.66 8.03 -9.94
N ARG A 229 4.44 7.64 -11.19
CA ARG A 229 4.86 6.35 -11.75
C ARG A 229 6.37 6.36 -12.02
N ILE A 230 6.87 7.40 -12.67
CA ILE A 230 8.30 7.62 -12.92
C ILE A 230 9.09 7.68 -11.60
N ARG A 231 8.58 8.35 -10.57
CA ARG A 231 9.17 8.43 -9.23
C ARG A 231 9.33 7.05 -8.58
N ARG A 232 8.32 6.18 -8.71
CA ARG A 232 8.37 4.80 -8.21
C ARG A 232 9.35 3.94 -9.01
N ILE A 233 9.51 4.23 -10.30
CA ILE A 233 10.37 3.50 -11.23
C ILE A 233 11.85 3.88 -11.07
N TYR A 234 12.16 5.18 -10.95
CA TYR A 234 13.53 5.70 -10.94
C TYR A 234 14.04 6.14 -9.56
N GLY A 235 13.17 6.12 -8.54
CA GLY A 235 13.60 6.22 -7.13
C GLY A 235 14.04 7.61 -6.66
N PHE A 236 13.51 8.68 -7.25
CA PHE A 236 13.72 10.06 -6.77
C PHE A 236 12.57 10.52 -5.85
N THR A 237 12.76 11.63 -5.15
CA THR A 237 11.75 12.23 -4.26
C THR A 237 11.05 13.43 -4.92
N MET A 238 9.85 13.81 -4.46
CA MET A 238 9.17 15.02 -4.98
C MET A 238 10.01 16.29 -4.76
N ARG A 239 10.80 16.31 -3.68
CA ARG A 239 11.75 17.38 -3.37
C ARG A 239 12.85 17.50 -4.43
N GLU A 240 13.37 16.39 -4.94
CA GLU A 240 14.38 16.41 -6.00
C GLU A 240 13.81 16.90 -7.34
N VAL A 241 12.51 16.68 -7.58
CA VAL A 241 11.81 17.24 -8.76
C VAL A 241 11.64 18.76 -8.62
N GLU A 242 11.21 19.23 -7.44
CA GLU A 242 11.13 20.65 -7.10
C GLU A 242 12.48 21.35 -7.26
N ASP A 243 13.54 20.77 -6.70
CA ASP A 243 14.92 21.28 -6.80
C ASP A 243 15.40 21.34 -8.25
N CYS A 244 15.03 20.34 -9.07
CA CYS A 244 15.36 20.30 -10.50
C CYS A 244 14.66 21.45 -11.26
N ILE A 245 13.37 21.65 -11.02
CA ILE A 245 12.55 22.69 -11.67
C ILE A 245 13.10 24.07 -11.32
N LEU A 246 13.36 24.35 -10.03
CA LEU A 246 13.91 25.62 -9.58
C LEU A 246 15.30 25.88 -10.17
N ALA A 247 16.14 24.86 -10.23
CA ALA A 247 17.49 24.98 -10.75
C ALA A 247 17.57 25.08 -12.29
N LEU A 248 16.49 24.77 -13.02
CA LEU A 248 16.38 24.99 -14.47
C LEU A 248 15.76 26.35 -14.78
N LYS A 249 14.80 26.80 -13.97
CA LYS A 249 14.19 28.13 -14.08
C LYS A 249 15.21 29.27 -13.85
N ASP A 250 16.17 29.07 -12.95
CA ASP A 250 17.27 30.01 -12.66
C ASP A 250 18.32 30.09 -13.80
N LYS A 251 18.30 29.13 -14.74
CA LYS A 251 19.22 29.04 -15.89
C LYS A 251 18.64 29.65 -17.18
N SER A 252 17.33 29.88 -17.21
CA SER A 252 16.58 30.44 -18.36
C SER A 252 16.41 31.97 -18.29
N LYS A 253 16.85 32.60 -17.20
CA LYS A 253 16.99 34.05 -17.05
C LYS A 253 18.41 34.50 -17.37
#